data_AF-A0A670JQS7-F1
#
_entry.id   AF-A0A670JQS7-F1
#
_cell.length_a   1.000
_cell.length_b   1.000
_cell.length_c   1.000
_cell.angle_alpha   90.00
_cell.angle_beta   90.00
_cell.angle_gamma   90.00
#
_symmetry.space_group_name_H-M   'P 1'
#
loop_
_entity.id
_entity.type
_entity.pdbx_description
1 polymer ?
#
loop_
_entity_poly.entity_id
_entity_poly.type
_entity_poly.pdbx_seq_one_letter_code
_entity_poly.pdbx_strand_id
1 'polypeptide(L)'
;MWVGLGLALALCLLPGGGTESQGTSSRCREAPEWRIGEEDPMLDSRGTVTVVALLQANLQLKLESDGLVNVSFMVINHQGHHSQLKYNQLREKVSEHIPVYQQDAKQPDVWTTLSGKKDDFLIYDRCGRLVYHLGLPYSFLSFPYVEEAIQITYCESKCGNCSYLVLLGFFKKQYSFPIVCVYAFN
;
A
#
# COMPACT_ATOMS: atom_id res chain seq x y z
N MET A 1 -46.12 51.90 -38.58
CA MET A 1 -45.14 52.65 -37.75
C MET A 1 -44.54 51.68 -36.76
N TRP A 2 -43.22 51.74 -36.58
CA TRP A 2 -42.29 50.94 -35.75
C TRP A 2 -42.87 50.30 -34.47
N VAL A 3 -42.36 49.16 -33.97
CA VAL A 3 -41.03 49.03 -33.32
C VAL A 3 -40.47 47.62 -33.46
N GLY A 4 -39.23 47.54 -33.95
CA GLY A 4 -38.39 46.35 -33.90
C GLY A 4 -37.35 46.42 -32.77
N LEU A 5 -36.72 45.26 -32.57
CA LEU A 5 -35.50 44.99 -31.79
C LEU A 5 -35.54 45.20 -30.27
N GLY A 6 -35.66 44.08 -29.55
CA GLY A 6 -35.05 43.90 -28.23
C GLY A 6 -33.95 42.84 -28.30
N LEU A 7 -32.69 43.28 -28.24
CA LEU A 7 -31.54 42.41 -27.99
C LEU A 7 -31.68 41.76 -26.60
N ALA A 8 -31.55 40.45 -26.52
CA ALA A 8 -31.34 39.73 -25.27
C ALA A 8 -29.93 39.10 -25.27
N LEU A 9 -28.94 39.84 -24.79
CA LEU A 9 -27.66 39.30 -24.33
C LEU A 9 -27.78 39.08 -22.83
N ALA A 10 -28.20 37.88 -22.43
CA ALA A 10 -28.14 37.46 -21.03
C ALA A 10 -26.70 37.01 -20.73
N LEU A 11 -25.91 37.93 -20.18
CA LEU A 11 -24.57 37.66 -19.68
C LEU A 11 -24.71 36.93 -18.33
N CYS A 12 -24.66 35.60 -18.36
CA CYS A 12 -24.63 34.79 -17.13
C CYS A 12 -23.26 34.95 -16.46
N LEU A 13 -23.15 35.90 -15.54
CA LEU A 13 -22.09 35.94 -14.52
C LEU A 13 -22.41 34.89 -13.46
N LEU A 14 -21.93 33.66 -13.66
CA LEU A 14 -21.84 32.71 -12.55
C LEU A 14 -20.57 33.04 -11.76
N PRO A 15 -20.65 33.22 -10.42
CA PRO A 15 -19.47 33.13 -9.56
C PRO A 15 -19.05 31.66 -9.49
N GLY A 16 -18.42 31.18 -10.55
CA GLY A 16 -17.74 29.88 -10.60
C GLY A 16 -16.37 29.96 -9.95
N GLY A 17 -16.34 30.39 -8.68
CA GLY A 17 -15.16 30.43 -7.83
C GLY A 17 -15.35 29.50 -6.64
N GLY A 18 -15.80 28.27 -6.90
CA GLY A 18 -15.65 27.20 -5.93
C GLY A 18 -14.15 26.90 -5.85
N THR A 19 -13.49 27.43 -4.83
CA THR A 19 -12.20 26.87 -4.42
C THR A 19 -12.46 25.41 -4.08
N GLU A 20 -12.00 24.49 -4.93
CA GLU A 20 -11.87 23.08 -4.58
C GLU A 20 -11.06 23.03 -3.28
N SER A 21 -11.76 22.78 -2.17
CA SER A 21 -11.15 22.53 -0.89
C SER A 21 -10.19 21.35 -1.06
N GLN A 22 -8.89 21.64 -0.90
CA GLN A 22 -7.79 20.72 -0.58
C GLN A 22 -8.11 19.23 -0.78
N GLY A 23 -7.60 18.69 -1.89
CA GLY A 23 -7.83 17.33 -2.35
C GLY A 23 -7.72 16.28 -1.25
N THR A 24 -8.88 15.79 -0.82
CA THR A 24 -9.02 14.49 -0.16
C THR A 24 -8.53 13.45 -1.15
N SER A 25 -7.39 12.80 -0.86
CA SER A 25 -6.73 11.83 -1.74
C SER A 25 -7.68 10.68 -2.08
N SER A 26 -8.35 10.75 -3.22
CA SER A 26 -9.35 9.77 -3.71
C SER A 26 -8.78 8.40 -4.07
N ARG A 27 -7.53 8.09 -3.68
CA ARG A 27 -6.80 6.88 -4.09
C ARG A 27 -6.60 5.86 -2.97
N CYS A 28 -6.52 6.28 -1.71
CA CYS A 28 -6.25 5.36 -0.62
C CYS A 28 -7.53 4.72 -0.08
N ARG A 29 -7.48 3.41 0.20
CA ARG A 29 -8.61 2.64 0.72
C ARG A 29 -8.18 1.89 1.97
N GLU A 30 -9.05 1.80 2.98
CA GLU A 30 -8.78 0.89 4.11
C GLU A 30 -8.63 -0.55 3.61
N ALA A 31 -7.75 -1.31 4.25
CA ALA A 31 -7.66 -2.74 3.99
C ALA A 31 -9.03 -3.40 4.27
N PRO A 32 -9.52 -4.30 3.39
CA PRO A 32 -10.68 -5.12 3.74
C PRO A 32 -10.34 -6.00 4.94
N GLU A 33 -11.35 -6.46 5.68
CA GLU A 33 -11.14 -7.38 6.78
C GLU A 33 -10.72 -8.77 6.26
N TRP A 34 -9.61 -9.31 6.80
CA TRP A 34 -9.14 -10.67 6.52
C TRP A 34 -8.29 -11.18 7.69
N ARG A 35 -8.20 -12.51 7.83
CA ARG A 35 -7.47 -13.19 8.91
C ARG A 35 -6.79 -14.45 8.39
N ILE A 36 -5.79 -14.93 9.11
CA ILE A 36 -5.17 -16.24 8.89
C ILE A 36 -5.33 -17.04 10.18
N GLY A 37 -6.21 -18.05 10.15
CA GLY A 37 -6.63 -18.72 11.40
C GLY A 37 -7.20 -17.70 12.39
N GLU A 38 -6.57 -17.58 13.56
CA GLU A 38 -6.96 -16.60 14.60
C GLU A 38 -6.16 -15.30 14.57
N GLU A 39 -5.20 -15.15 13.66
CA GLU A 39 -4.36 -13.96 13.56
C GLU A 39 -5.01 -12.90 12.67
N ASP A 40 -4.84 -11.62 13.04
CA ASP A 40 -5.19 -10.45 12.22
C ASP A 40 -3.91 -9.66 11.92
N PRO A 41 -3.18 -10.04 10.85
CA PRO A 41 -1.87 -9.46 10.57
C PRO A 41 -1.92 -7.95 10.31
N MET A 42 -3.04 -7.42 9.82
CA MET A 42 -3.18 -5.99 9.55
C MET A 42 -3.38 -5.17 10.82
N LEU A 43 -4.00 -5.75 11.85
CA LEU A 43 -4.12 -5.12 13.15
C LEU A 43 -2.75 -5.05 13.84
N ASP A 44 -2.00 -6.15 13.79
CA ASP A 44 -0.68 -6.27 14.42
C ASP A 44 0.37 -5.34 13.78
N SER A 45 0.18 -4.95 12.52
CA SER A 45 1.10 -4.08 11.79
C SER A 45 0.80 -2.58 11.89
N ARG A 46 -0.24 -2.18 12.63
CA ARG A 46 -0.61 -0.77 12.81
C ARG A 46 0.55 0.08 13.34
N GLY A 47 0.72 1.27 12.78
CA GLY A 47 1.85 2.17 13.08
C GLY A 47 3.11 1.95 12.23
N THR A 48 3.19 0.84 11.49
CA THR A 48 4.25 0.54 10.54
C THR A 48 3.75 0.64 9.10
N VAL A 49 4.64 0.90 8.15
CA VAL A 49 4.31 0.66 6.73
C VAL A 49 4.22 -0.85 6.55
N THR A 50 3.13 -1.35 5.97
CA THR A 50 2.91 -2.78 5.84
C THR A 50 3.02 -3.21 4.39
N VAL A 51 3.81 -4.24 4.11
CA VAL A 51 4.00 -4.82 2.79
C VAL A 51 3.47 -6.25 2.82
N VAL A 52 2.38 -6.48 2.09
CA VAL A 52 1.76 -7.79 1.91
C VAL A 52 2.12 -8.32 0.53
N ALA A 53 2.85 -9.44 0.47
CA ALA A 53 3.22 -10.09 -0.78
C ALA A 53 2.41 -11.38 -0.98
N LEU A 54 1.75 -11.50 -2.14
CA LEU A 54 0.91 -12.65 -2.50
C LEU A 54 1.73 -13.63 -3.34
N LEU A 55 2.49 -14.49 -2.68
CA LEU A 55 3.52 -15.31 -3.33
C LEU A 55 3.18 -16.80 -3.38
N GLN A 56 3.71 -17.47 -4.40
CA GLN A 56 3.82 -18.92 -4.46
C GLN A 56 5.29 -19.31 -4.64
N ALA A 57 5.64 -20.56 -4.32
CA ALA A 57 7.02 -21.06 -4.36
C ALA A 57 7.72 -20.99 -5.74
N ASN A 58 6.99 -20.70 -6.82
CA ASN A 58 7.58 -20.49 -8.15
C ASN A 58 8.23 -19.11 -8.34
N LEU A 59 8.20 -18.24 -7.32
CA LEU A 59 8.98 -17.00 -7.33
C LEU A 59 10.48 -17.31 -7.50
N GLN A 60 11.16 -16.64 -8.43
CA GLN A 60 12.59 -16.85 -8.70
C GLN A 60 13.51 -15.93 -7.88
N LEU A 61 12.93 -14.99 -7.13
CA LEU A 61 13.64 -13.93 -6.41
C LEU A 61 13.42 -14.08 -4.90
N LYS A 62 14.41 -13.60 -4.13
CA LYS A 62 14.39 -13.63 -2.67
C LYS A 62 13.81 -12.32 -2.15
N LEU A 63 12.80 -12.39 -1.27
CA LEU A 63 12.26 -11.21 -0.61
C LEU A 63 13.03 -10.96 0.68
N GLU A 64 13.58 -9.76 0.80
CA GLU A 64 14.37 -9.31 1.95
C GLU A 64 13.83 -7.97 2.50
N SER A 65 14.05 -7.75 3.79
CA SER A 65 13.70 -6.50 4.46
C SER A 65 14.95 -5.63 4.53
N ASP A 66 15.09 -4.70 3.60
CA ASP A 66 16.30 -3.87 3.48
C ASP A 66 16.32 -2.74 4.52
N GLY A 67 16.83 -3.01 5.73
CA GLY A 67 17.29 -1.99 6.70
C GLY A 67 16.29 -0.91 7.16
N LEU A 68 15.08 -0.86 6.60
CA LEU A 68 14.03 0.09 6.92
C LEU A 68 13.40 -0.32 8.24
N VAL A 69 13.61 0.52 9.26
CA VAL A 69 12.94 0.36 10.55
C VAL A 69 11.45 0.70 10.42
N ASN A 70 10.60 0.02 11.18
CA ASN A 70 9.14 0.23 11.17
C ASN A 70 8.46 -0.01 9.80
N VAL A 71 8.96 -1.00 9.06
CA VAL A 71 8.27 -1.64 7.93
C VAL A 71 7.98 -3.09 8.30
N SER A 72 6.71 -3.50 8.22
CA SER A 72 6.27 -4.87 8.46
C SER A 72 6.08 -5.57 7.12
N PHE A 73 6.90 -6.58 6.86
CA PHE A 73 6.76 -7.44 5.68
C PHE A 73 6.00 -8.70 6.08
N MET A 74 5.10 -9.15 5.22
CA MET A 74 4.45 -10.45 5.35
C MET A 74 4.16 -11.05 4.00
N VAL A 75 4.18 -12.38 3.94
CA VAL A 75 3.86 -13.14 2.73
C VAL A 75 2.63 -13.99 3.00
N ILE A 76 1.66 -13.96 2.09
CA ILE A 76 0.48 -14.82 2.15
C ILE A 76 0.59 -15.87 1.05
N ASN A 77 0.86 -17.12 1.42
CA ASN A 77 0.84 -18.23 0.46
C ASN A 77 -0.60 -18.53 0.03
N HIS A 78 -0.78 -18.90 -1.23
CA HIS A 78 -2.11 -19.23 -1.75
C HIS A 78 -2.70 -20.47 -1.05
N GLN A 79 -4.02 -20.52 -0.88
CA GLN A 79 -4.72 -21.60 -0.16
C GLN A 79 -4.82 -22.93 -0.94
N GLY A 80 -4.51 -22.92 -2.24
CA GLY A 80 -4.61 -24.11 -3.08
C GLY A 80 -3.63 -25.23 -2.67
N HIS A 81 -4.05 -26.48 -2.82
CA HIS A 81 -3.28 -27.68 -2.45
C HIS A 81 -1.83 -27.68 -2.96
N HIS A 82 -1.62 -27.29 -4.22
CA HIS A 82 -0.27 -27.23 -4.81
C HIS A 82 0.64 -26.19 -4.13
N SER A 83 0.07 -25.09 -3.66
CA SER A 83 0.80 -24.03 -2.95
C SER A 83 1.15 -24.48 -1.54
N GLN A 84 0.23 -25.17 -0.85
CA GLN A 84 0.46 -25.78 0.46
C GLN A 84 1.59 -26.81 0.42
N LEU A 85 1.59 -27.73 -0.55
CA LEU A 85 2.66 -28.72 -0.72
C LEU A 85 4.05 -28.10 -0.95
N LYS A 86 4.10 -26.86 -1.43
CA LYS A 86 5.34 -26.12 -1.71
C LYS A 86 5.66 -25.06 -0.66
N TYR A 87 4.97 -25.05 0.48
CA TYR A 87 5.22 -24.08 1.54
C TYR A 87 6.71 -23.99 1.94
N ASN A 88 7.37 -25.14 2.11
CA ASN A 88 8.79 -25.18 2.47
C ASN A 88 9.69 -24.52 1.41
N GLN A 89 9.40 -24.77 0.12
CA GLN A 89 10.13 -24.14 -0.99
C GLN A 89 9.91 -22.62 -1.04
N LEU A 90 8.72 -22.14 -0.66
CA LEU A 90 8.44 -20.71 -0.51
C LEU A 90 9.22 -20.14 0.68
N ARG A 91 9.21 -20.80 1.85
CA ARG A 91 9.95 -20.37 3.04
C ARG A 91 11.44 -20.22 2.78
N GLU A 92 12.07 -21.16 2.07
CA GLU A 92 13.49 -21.09 1.72
C GLU A 92 13.86 -19.86 0.89
N LYS A 93 12.88 -19.26 0.18
CA LYS A 93 13.07 -18.07 -0.67
C LYS A 93 12.69 -16.77 0.02
N VAL A 94 12.20 -16.83 1.25
CA VAL A 94 11.80 -15.65 2.02
C VAL A 94 12.75 -15.53 3.22
N SER A 95 13.19 -14.30 3.52
CA SER A 95 14.03 -14.07 4.70
C SER A 95 13.37 -14.60 5.97
N GLU A 96 14.16 -15.16 6.88
CA GLU A 96 13.67 -15.86 8.09
C GLU A 96 12.74 -14.98 8.94
N HIS A 97 13.07 -13.69 9.04
CA HIS A 97 12.36 -12.67 9.82
C HIS A 97 11.00 -12.23 9.23
N ILE A 98 10.73 -12.57 7.97
CA ILE A 98 9.47 -12.22 7.32
C ILE A 98 8.50 -13.38 7.56
N PRO A 99 7.35 -13.18 8.25
CA PRO A 99 6.35 -14.22 8.39
C PRO A 99 5.77 -14.64 7.03
N VAL A 100 5.63 -15.95 6.83
CA VAL A 100 4.93 -16.52 5.66
C VAL A 100 3.73 -17.28 6.18
N TYR A 101 2.57 -16.70 5.96
CA TYR A 101 1.27 -17.23 6.35
C TYR A 101 0.78 -18.24 5.32
N GLN A 102 0.48 -19.45 5.78
CA GLN A 102 -0.23 -20.44 4.98
C GLN A 102 -1.73 -20.33 5.24
N GLN A 103 -2.49 -20.03 4.20
CA GLN A 103 -3.95 -20.10 4.26
C GLN A 103 -4.44 -21.55 4.35
N ASP A 104 -5.40 -21.81 5.23
CA ASP A 104 -6.14 -23.08 5.27
C ASP A 104 -7.03 -23.23 4.02
N ALA A 105 -7.35 -24.46 3.62
CA ALA A 105 -8.19 -24.69 2.43
C ALA A 105 -9.68 -24.36 2.64
N LYS A 106 -10.14 -24.27 3.88
CA LYS A 106 -11.56 -24.06 4.25
C LYS A 106 -11.86 -22.63 4.66
N GLN A 107 -10.85 -21.81 4.94
CA GLN A 107 -11.06 -20.39 5.22
C GLN A 107 -11.39 -19.61 3.93
N PRO A 108 -11.95 -18.39 4.04
CA PRO A 108 -12.09 -17.49 2.91
C PRO A 108 -10.73 -17.19 2.26
N ASP A 109 -10.70 -17.14 0.92
CA ASP A 109 -9.47 -16.84 0.18
C ASP A 109 -9.07 -15.38 0.35
N VAL A 110 -8.00 -15.17 1.12
CA VAL A 110 -7.43 -13.85 1.39
C VAL A 110 -6.96 -13.18 0.11
N TRP A 111 -6.46 -13.93 -0.88
CA TRP A 111 -6.03 -13.34 -2.14
C TRP A 111 -7.20 -12.68 -2.88
N THR A 112 -8.34 -13.39 -2.94
CA THR A 112 -9.57 -12.84 -3.50
C THR A 112 -10.09 -11.65 -2.69
N THR A 113 -10.08 -11.72 -1.35
CA THR A 113 -10.49 -10.61 -0.47
C THR A 113 -9.65 -9.34 -0.72
N LEU A 114 -8.34 -9.50 -0.90
CA LEU A 114 -7.42 -8.42 -1.24
C LEU A 114 -7.50 -7.98 -2.71
N SER A 115 -8.36 -8.60 -3.52
CA SER A 115 -8.44 -8.40 -4.97
C SER A 115 -7.10 -8.62 -5.68
N GLY A 116 -6.21 -9.43 -5.10
CA GLY A 116 -4.85 -9.62 -5.54
C GLY A 116 -4.67 -10.88 -6.39
N LYS A 117 -3.53 -10.94 -7.08
CA LYS A 117 -3.11 -12.04 -7.93
C LYS A 117 -1.73 -12.56 -7.52
N LYS A 118 -1.31 -13.63 -8.17
CA LYS A 118 0.01 -14.23 -7.96
C LYS A 118 1.10 -13.19 -8.22
N ASP A 119 2.04 -13.09 -7.31
CA ASP A 119 3.17 -12.16 -7.32
C ASP A 119 2.75 -10.69 -7.15
N ASP A 120 1.56 -10.38 -6.64
CA ASP A 120 1.18 -8.99 -6.33
C ASP A 120 1.78 -8.54 -4.99
N PHE A 121 2.09 -7.25 -4.90
CA PHE A 121 2.46 -6.55 -3.65
C PHE A 121 1.42 -5.49 -3.32
N LEU A 122 0.93 -5.51 -2.08
CA LEU A 122 0.05 -4.49 -1.53
C LEU A 122 0.81 -3.75 -0.42
N ILE A 123 0.91 -2.43 -0.56
CA ILE A 123 1.67 -1.58 0.36
C ILE A 123 0.70 -0.63 1.03
N TYR A 124 0.66 -0.71 2.36
CA TYR A 124 -0.23 0.05 3.22
C TYR A 124 0.55 1.06 4.04
N ASP A 125 -0.04 2.23 4.26
CA ASP A 125 0.51 3.23 5.17
C ASP A 125 0.40 2.78 6.65
N ARG A 126 0.92 3.62 7.56
CA ARG A 126 0.89 3.37 9.01
C ARG A 126 -0.52 3.26 9.61
N CYS A 127 -1.52 3.71 8.86
CA CYS A 127 -2.93 3.64 9.21
C CYS A 127 -3.64 2.48 8.49
N GLY A 128 -2.92 1.52 7.91
CA GLY A 128 -3.54 0.36 7.27
C GLY A 128 -4.32 0.71 6.00
N ARG A 129 -4.06 1.87 5.38
CA ARG A 129 -4.69 2.28 4.12
C ARG A 129 -3.79 1.91 2.95
N LEU A 130 -4.35 1.24 1.97
CA LEU A 130 -3.68 0.82 0.75
C LEU A 130 -3.20 2.03 -0.04
N VAL A 131 -1.90 2.12 -0.27
CA VAL A 131 -1.25 3.17 -1.06
C VAL A 131 -0.93 2.65 -2.46
N TYR A 132 -0.35 1.45 -2.54
CA TYR A 132 0.02 0.80 -3.80
C TYR A 132 -0.48 -0.63 -3.85
N HIS A 133 -0.95 -1.02 -5.03
CA HIS A 133 -1.20 -2.41 -5.41
C HIS A 133 -0.44 -2.65 -6.72
N LEU A 134 0.67 -3.38 -6.61
CA LEU A 134 1.58 -3.65 -7.71
C LEU A 134 1.40 -5.09 -8.15
N GLY A 135 0.83 -5.29 -9.33
CA GLY A 135 0.89 -6.57 -10.03
C GLY A 135 1.94 -6.56 -11.13
N LEU A 136 2.08 -7.68 -11.81
CA LEU A 136 2.99 -7.79 -12.97
C LEU A 136 2.64 -6.73 -14.03
N PRO A 137 3.64 -6.09 -14.66
CA PRO A 137 5.09 -6.34 -14.52
C PRO A 137 5.77 -5.57 -13.38
N TYR A 138 5.06 -4.70 -12.65
CA TYR A 138 5.65 -3.82 -11.63
C TYR A 138 6.01 -4.53 -10.33
N SER A 139 5.57 -5.77 -10.15
CA SER A 139 5.96 -6.61 -9.01
C SER A 139 7.21 -7.45 -9.23
N PHE A 140 7.87 -7.35 -10.39
CA PHE A 140 9.17 -7.99 -10.59
C PHE A 140 10.23 -7.36 -9.69
N LEU A 141 10.68 -8.10 -8.67
CA LEU A 141 11.71 -7.66 -7.71
C LEU A 141 13.09 -7.41 -8.33
N SER A 142 13.29 -7.73 -9.62
CA SER A 142 14.49 -7.33 -10.37
C SER A 142 14.49 -5.85 -10.77
N PHE A 143 13.36 -5.16 -10.61
CA PHE A 143 13.18 -3.73 -10.87
C PHE A 143 12.82 -3.00 -9.56
N PRO A 144 13.09 -1.69 -9.46
CA PRO A 144 12.98 -0.96 -8.19
C PRO A 144 11.54 -0.59 -7.81
N TYR A 145 10.52 -0.97 -8.58
CA TYR A 145 9.15 -0.47 -8.39
C TYR A 145 8.55 -0.78 -7.01
N VAL A 146 8.78 -1.99 -6.49
CA VAL A 146 8.31 -2.38 -5.15
C VAL A 146 9.05 -1.57 -4.08
N GLU A 147 10.37 -1.44 -4.22
CA GLU A 147 11.21 -0.68 -3.31
C GLU A 147 10.82 0.81 -3.28
N GLU A 148 10.68 1.45 -4.45
CA GLU A 148 10.25 2.83 -4.60
C GLU A 148 8.86 3.05 -3.99
N ALA A 149 7.92 2.14 -4.20
CA ALA A 149 6.58 2.25 -3.63
C ALA A 149 6.59 2.14 -2.10
N ILE A 150 7.46 1.30 -1.52
CA ILE A 150 7.66 1.22 -0.07
C ILE A 150 8.26 2.53 0.44
N GLN A 151 9.31 3.04 -0.22
CA GLN A 151 10.00 4.28 0.16
C GLN A 151 9.04 5.48 0.11
N ILE A 152 8.24 5.61 -0.96
CA ILE A 152 7.25 6.68 -1.10
C ILE A 152 6.20 6.57 0.01
N THR A 153 5.68 5.37 0.27
CA THR A 153 4.72 5.15 1.36
C THR A 153 5.32 5.49 2.74
N TYR A 154 6.61 5.26 2.91
CA TYR A 154 7.31 5.51 4.16
C TYR A 154 7.60 7.01 4.40
N CYS A 155 8.05 7.72 3.36
CA CYS A 155 8.49 9.11 3.45
C CYS A 155 7.34 10.12 3.24
N GLU A 156 6.31 9.77 2.46
CA GLU A 156 5.24 10.67 2.08
C GLU A 156 3.89 10.30 2.70
N SER A 157 3.13 11.32 3.14
CA SER A 157 1.76 11.17 3.62
C SER A 157 0.74 11.10 2.47
N LYS A 158 0.89 10.13 1.55
CA LYS A 158 0.04 10.01 0.34
C LYS A 158 -1.46 9.90 0.64
N CYS A 159 -1.82 9.26 1.76
CA CYS A 159 -3.21 9.07 2.20
C CYS A 159 -3.69 10.15 3.19
N GLY A 160 -2.93 11.23 3.36
CA GLY A 160 -3.23 12.28 4.33
C GLY A 160 -2.94 11.88 5.78
N ASN A 161 -3.49 12.64 6.71
CA ASN A 161 -3.16 12.53 8.14
C ASN A 161 -3.49 11.14 8.70
N CYS A 162 -2.59 10.68 9.58
CA CYS A 162 -2.68 9.40 10.26
C CYS A 162 -2.32 9.62 11.73
N SER A 163 -3.15 9.13 12.66
CA SER A 163 -2.95 9.31 14.11
C SER A 163 -1.65 8.68 14.61
N TYR A 164 -1.19 7.60 13.96
CA TYR A 164 0.09 6.96 14.25
C TYR A 164 1.31 7.82 13.87
N LEU A 165 1.14 8.90 13.09
CA LEU A 165 2.22 9.88 12.86
C LEU A 165 2.48 10.76 14.10
N VAL A 166 1.51 10.87 15.02
CA VAL A 166 1.61 11.77 16.18
C VAL A 166 2.67 11.33 17.18
N LEU A 167 2.99 10.02 17.26
CA LEU A 167 4.07 9.52 18.12
C LEU A 167 5.48 9.86 17.60
N LEU A 168 5.65 10.10 16.30
CA LEU A 168 6.90 10.60 15.73
C LEU A 168 6.97 12.14 15.71
N GLY A 169 5.84 12.81 15.93
CA GLY A 169 5.70 14.27 15.88
C GLY A 169 6.44 15.03 16.99
N PHE A 170 6.86 14.38 18.08
CA PHE A 170 7.61 15.01 19.17
C PHE A 170 9.13 14.95 19.02
N PHE A 171 9.67 14.25 18.02
CA PHE A 171 11.09 14.31 17.65
C PHE A 171 11.33 15.14 16.39
N LYS A 172 10.52 16.19 16.17
CA LYS A 172 10.81 17.21 15.14
C LYS A 172 11.87 18.23 15.58
N LYS A 173 12.76 17.86 16.52
CA LYS A 173 13.84 18.71 17.02
C LYS A 173 15.19 17.99 16.94
N GLN A 174 16.05 18.55 16.09
CA GLN A 174 17.51 18.54 16.22
C GLN A 174 18.31 17.28 15.89
N TYR A 175 17.76 16.28 15.20
CA TYR A 175 18.58 15.31 14.47
C TYR A 175 18.00 15.09 13.09
N SER A 176 18.90 15.10 12.10
CA SER A 176 18.66 14.94 10.67
C SER A 176 17.48 14.00 10.40
N PHE A 177 16.61 14.41 9.46
CA PHE A 177 15.75 13.50 8.69
C PHE A 177 16.46 12.16 8.54
N PRO A 178 15.78 11.00 8.72
CA PRO A 178 16.44 9.73 8.42
C PRO A 178 17.00 9.87 7.01
N ILE A 179 18.32 9.73 6.90
CA ILE A 179 19.14 9.90 5.70
C ILE A 179 18.49 9.20 4.48
N VAL A 180 17.68 8.18 4.74
CA VAL A 180 16.77 7.45 3.84
C VAL A 180 15.87 8.34 2.96
N CYS A 181 15.24 9.40 3.46
CA CYS A 181 14.30 10.21 2.65
C CYS A 181 14.96 11.39 1.90
N VAL A 182 16.26 11.63 2.13
CA VAL A 182 17.00 12.78 1.55
C VAL A 182 18.12 12.33 0.60
N TYR A 183 18.72 11.14 0.80
CA TYR A 183 19.83 10.63 -0.02
C TYR A 183 19.45 9.55 -1.04
N ALA A 184 18.17 9.24 -1.24
CA ALA A 184 17.72 8.22 -2.20
C ALA A 184 17.72 8.67 -3.68
N PHE A 185 18.26 9.86 -4.00
CA PHE A 185 18.29 10.36 -5.37
C PHE A 185 19.59 11.14 -5.65
N ASN A 186 20.66 10.40 -5.93
CA ASN A 186 21.70 10.80 -6.88
C ASN A 186 22.30 9.56 -7.53
#